data_AF-A0A0S9RAD2-F1
#
_entry.id   AF-A0A0S9RAD2-F1
#
_cell.length_a   1.000
_cell.length_b   1.000
_cell.length_c   1.000
_cell.angle_alpha   90.00
_cell.angle_beta   90.00
_cell.angle_gamma   90.00
#
_symmetry.space_group_name_H-M   'P 1'
#
loop_
_entity.id
_entity.type
_entity.pdbx_description
1 polymer ?
#
loop_
_entity_poly.entity_id
_entity_poly.type
_entity_poly.pdbx_seq_one_letter_code
_entity_poly.pdbx_strand_id
1 'polypeptide(L)'
;MDGKQRLSTILQFVANKVYLPKDFGDDRLDGKRWRDLTPEQKKSLWDYPIPVELIDSIEAPVIKDVFARLNKNSRKLTRQELRHARFDGWFITFVEEEVRDDLWKDLKVRTSAKEKRMMDVQNLSELCGVVIKKDVTGFDQFALDELYADHEEADDEASSFDPEDFGHKFQTAKDALRALNEHEQAATRWAQPFVHLYSLWALIVLEHMSDDDARAFAPKYVAFMQQVAQFEMLPETTVDSLVDDGSLDPSQTHSDDAISSLPEVAEGLTGADLNVARYKASSVGASTELPQRRERLETLRRLLKSS
;
A
#
# COMPACT_ATOMS: atom_id res chain seq x y z
N MET A 1 6.44 10.29 -16.15
CA MET A 1 5.26 9.60 -16.70
C MET A 1 4.63 10.23 -17.94
N ASP A 2 4.46 11.56 -18.04
CA ASP A 2 3.62 12.13 -19.10
C ASP A 2 4.32 12.32 -20.47
N GLY A 3 5.64 12.51 -20.52
CA GLY A 3 6.39 12.56 -21.79
C GLY A 3 6.55 11.19 -22.46
N LYS A 4 7.09 10.22 -21.71
CA LYS A 4 7.35 8.85 -22.20
C LYS A 4 6.06 8.14 -22.64
N GLN A 5 4.98 8.26 -21.89
CA GLN A 5 3.71 7.60 -22.24
C GLN A 5 3.02 8.27 -23.43
N ARG A 6 3.01 9.61 -23.53
CA ARG A 6 2.48 10.32 -24.70
C ARG A 6 3.28 10.02 -25.96
N LEU A 7 4.61 10.08 -25.86
CA LEU A 7 5.49 9.78 -26.98
C LEU A 7 5.35 8.31 -27.41
N SER A 8 5.31 7.38 -26.45
CA SER A 8 5.08 5.96 -26.72
C SER A 8 3.71 5.75 -27.39
N THR A 9 2.66 6.44 -26.94
CA THR A 9 1.32 6.35 -27.54
C THR A 9 1.32 6.89 -28.98
N ILE A 10 1.98 8.03 -29.24
CA ILE A 10 2.15 8.59 -30.60
C ILE A 10 2.87 7.57 -31.49
N LEU A 11 3.98 7.01 -31.03
CA LEU A 11 4.76 6.01 -31.77
C LEU A 11 3.94 4.73 -32.03
N GLN A 12 3.19 4.26 -31.03
CA GLN A 12 2.29 3.12 -31.17
C GLN A 12 1.15 3.39 -32.15
N PHE A 13 0.61 4.61 -32.16
CA PHE A 13 -0.44 5.01 -33.09
C PHE A 13 0.09 5.02 -34.53
N VAL A 14 1.24 5.66 -34.77
CA VAL A 14 1.91 5.67 -36.09
C VAL A 14 2.31 4.26 -36.53
N ALA A 15 2.70 3.39 -35.60
CA ALA A 15 2.94 1.96 -35.86
C ALA A 15 1.64 1.13 -36.03
N ASN A 16 0.47 1.79 -36.06
CA ASN A 16 -0.86 1.21 -36.26
C ASN A 16 -1.29 0.21 -35.17
N LYS A 17 -0.65 0.24 -33.99
CA LYS A 17 -0.91 -0.67 -32.86
C LYS A 17 -2.16 -0.27 -32.07
N VAL A 18 -2.35 1.02 -31.87
CA VAL A 18 -3.53 1.60 -31.18
C VAL A 18 -4.46 2.32 -32.17
N TYR A 19 -5.70 2.61 -31.75
CA TYR A 19 -6.73 3.31 -32.53
C TYR A 19 -7.30 4.47 -31.71
N LEU A 20 -7.84 5.49 -32.39
CA LEU A 20 -8.51 6.61 -31.73
C LEU A 20 -9.84 6.15 -31.11
N PRO A 21 -10.23 6.67 -29.93
CA PRO A 21 -11.54 6.39 -29.34
C PRO A 21 -12.69 6.66 -30.33
N LYS A 22 -13.81 5.95 -30.15
CA LYS A 22 -15.00 6.14 -31.01
C LYS A 22 -15.74 7.45 -30.72
N ASP A 23 -15.40 8.08 -29.61
CA ASP A 23 -15.91 9.33 -29.06
C ASP A 23 -14.79 10.36 -28.95
N PHE A 24 -13.83 10.34 -29.88
CA PHE A 24 -12.69 11.26 -29.87
C PHE A 24 -13.13 12.71 -30.14
N GLY A 25 -14.30 12.92 -30.75
CA GLY A 25 -14.94 14.22 -30.91
C GLY A 25 -14.68 14.87 -32.26
N ASP A 26 -14.14 14.11 -33.22
CA ASP A 26 -14.05 14.48 -34.64
C ASP A 26 -14.45 13.26 -35.47
N ASP A 27 -15.64 13.30 -36.08
CA ASP A 27 -16.20 12.22 -36.90
C ASP A 27 -15.22 11.71 -37.99
N ARG A 28 -14.27 12.55 -38.42
CA ARG A 28 -13.27 12.20 -39.44
C ARG A 28 -12.13 11.36 -38.89
N LEU A 29 -12.01 11.24 -37.56
CA LEU A 29 -10.94 10.61 -36.81
C LEU A 29 -11.44 9.53 -35.84
N ASP A 30 -12.69 9.63 -35.38
CA ASP A 30 -13.31 8.70 -34.44
C ASP A 30 -13.16 7.24 -34.88
N GLY A 31 -12.60 6.41 -33.99
CA GLY A 31 -12.39 4.98 -34.23
C GLY A 31 -11.27 4.62 -35.21
N LYS A 32 -10.58 5.58 -35.83
CA LYS A 32 -9.58 5.31 -36.89
C LYS A 32 -8.23 4.88 -36.35
N ARG A 33 -7.53 4.06 -37.14
CA ARG A 33 -6.09 3.79 -36.97
C ARG A 33 -5.27 4.65 -37.93
N TRP A 34 -3.96 4.70 -37.71
CA TRP A 34 -3.03 5.45 -38.56
C TRP A 34 -3.17 5.13 -40.05
N ARG A 35 -3.36 3.86 -40.41
CA ARG A 35 -3.55 3.44 -41.81
C ARG A 35 -4.82 4.03 -42.44
N ASP A 36 -5.84 4.36 -41.64
CA ASP A 36 -7.14 4.84 -42.07
C ASP A 36 -7.19 6.38 -42.24
N LEU A 37 -6.08 7.07 -41.92
CA LEU A 37 -5.95 8.53 -42.06
C LEU A 37 -5.57 8.95 -43.48
N THR A 38 -6.11 10.09 -43.92
CA THR A 38 -5.76 10.71 -45.21
C THR A 38 -4.32 11.27 -45.18
N PRO A 39 -3.68 11.48 -46.35
CA PRO A 39 -2.36 12.08 -46.41
C PRO A 39 -2.26 13.43 -45.69
N GLU A 40 -3.31 14.25 -45.75
CA GLU A 40 -3.37 15.57 -45.12
C GLU A 40 -3.42 15.45 -43.59
N GLN A 41 -4.19 14.50 -43.07
CA GLN A 41 -4.26 14.21 -41.63
C GLN A 41 -2.92 13.69 -41.09
N LYS A 42 -2.27 12.80 -41.84
CA LYS A 42 -0.93 12.31 -41.49
C LYS A 42 0.09 13.44 -41.48
N LYS A 43 0.04 14.31 -42.49
CA LYS A 43 0.92 15.49 -42.59
C LYS A 43 0.72 16.42 -41.40
N SER A 44 -0.52 16.69 -41.00
CA SER A 44 -0.81 17.51 -39.81
C SER A 44 -0.21 16.96 -38.52
N LEU A 45 -0.10 15.62 -38.37
CA LEU A 45 0.56 15.03 -37.21
C LEU A 45 2.08 15.19 -37.29
N TRP A 46 2.68 14.99 -38.47
CA TRP A 46 4.13 15.12 -38.68
C TRP A 46 4.64 16.55 -38.55
N ASP A 47 3.83 17.52 -38.96
CA ASP A 47 4.17 18.95 -38.88
C ASP A 47 3.93 19.52 -37.47
N TYR A 48 3.41 18.72 -36.52
CA TYR A 48 3.13 19.18 -35.16
C TYR A 48 4.43 19.39 -34.37
N PRO A 49 4.75 20.62 -33.94
CA PRO A 49 5.94 20.88 -33.15
C PRO A 49 5.73 20.36 -31.73
N ILE A 50 6.55 19.39 -31.32
CA ILE A 50 6.58 18.92 -29.93
C ILE A 50 7.55 19.80 -29.16
N PRO A 51 7.10 20.65 -28.21
CA PRO A 51 8.00 21.42 -27.38
C PRO A 51 8.78 20.47 -26.47
N VAL A 52 10.11 20.56 -26.51
CA VAL A 52 11.00 19.83 -25.61
C VAL A 52 11.65 20.85 -24.69
N GLU A 53 11.32 20.76 -23.40
CA GLU A 53 11.99 21.53 -22.37
C GLU A 53 13.04 20.63 -21.70
N LEU A 54 14.30 21.01 -21.84
CA LEU A 54 15.42 20.40 -21.13
C LEU A 54 15.60 21.17 -19.82
N ILE A 55 15.52 20.46 -18.70
CA ILE A 55 15.65 21.05 -17.37
C ILE A 55 17.01 20.62 -16.81
N ASP A 56 17.96 21.54 -16.82
CA ASP A 56 19.24 21.39 -16.10
C ASP A 56 19.06 21.89 -14.67
N SER A 57 18.47 21.08 -13.78
CA SER A 57 18.53 21.38 -12.34
C SER A 57 18.37 20.13 -11.48
N ILE A 58 19.34 19.92 -10.59
CA ILE A 58 19.45 18.82 -9.62
C ILE A 58 18.54 19.04 -8.39
N GLU A 59 17.87 20.20 -8.31
CA GLU A 59 17.04 20.54 -7.14
C GLU A 59 15.60 20.00 -7.29
N ALA A 60 15.31 18.93 -6.54
CA ALA A 60 14.01 18.26 -6.45
C ALA A 60 12.75 19.16 -6.30
N PRO A 61 12.79 20.36 -5.67
CA PRO A 61 11.61 21.23 -5.57
C PRO A 61 11.13 21.78 -6.92
N VAL A 62 12.04 22.12 -7.83
CA VAL A 62 11.72 22.73 -9.14
C VAL A 62 11.06 21.72 -10.07
N ILE A 63 11.56 20.48 -10.03
CA ILE A 63 10.99 19.34 -10.75
C ILE A 63 9.52 19.13 -10.35
N LYS A 64 9.22 19.21 -9.05
CA LYS A 64 7.86 19.04 -8.51
C LYS A 64 6.87 20.09 -9.04
N ASP A 65 7.29 21.35 -9.15
CA ASP A 65 6.45 22.44 -9.64
C ASP A 65 6.19 22.36 -11.15
N VAL A 66 7.20 21.94 -11.92
CA VAL A 66 7.05 21.73 -13.37
C VAL A 66 6.09 20.56 -13.64
N PHE A 67 6.27 19.43 -12.95
CA PHE A 67 5.34 18.30 -13.08
C PHE A 67 3.92 18.64 -12.59
N ALA A 68 3.78 19.48 -11.57
CA ALA A 68 2.47 19.93 -11.09
C ALA A 68 1.75 20.83 -12.11
N ARG A 69 2.49 21.69 -12.83
CA ARG A 69 1.94 22.55 -13.90
C ARG A 69 1.52 21.75 -15.14
N LEU A 70 2.32 20.75 -15.54
CA LEU A 70 2.00 19.85 -16.65
C LEU A 70 0.72 19.03 -16.40
N ASN A 71 0.47 18.66 -15.14
CA ASN A 71 -0.74 17.95 -14.72
C ASN A 71 -1.94 18.85 -14.42
N LYS A 72 -1.85 20.18 -14.62
CA LYS A 72 -2.93 21.11 -14.22
C LYS A 72 -4.19 20.99 -15.10
N ASN A 73 -4.07 20.42 -16.30
CA ASN A 73 -5.18 20.14 -17.23
C ASN A 73 -5.64 18.66 -17.21
N SER A 74 -5.01 17.81 -16.41
CA SER A 74 -5.33 16.39 -16.24
C SER A 74 -5.60 16.07 -14.75
N ARG A 75 -6.25 14.94 -14.46
CA ARG A 75 -6.53 14.52 -13.09
C ARG A 75 -5.23 14.49 -12.24
N LYS A 76 -5.26 15.08 -11.04
CA LYS A 76 -4.12 15.10 -10.11
C LYS A 76 -3.61 13.68 -9.84
N LEU A 77 -2.31 13.47 -10.04
CA LEU A 77 -1.62 12.21 -9.73
C LEU A 77 -1.66 11.93 -8.22
N THR A 78 -1.79 10.65 -7.87
CA THR A 78 -1.60 10.14 -6.52
C THR A 78 -0.12 10.21 -6.15
N ARG A 79 0.17 10.08 -4.86
CA ARG A 79 1.54 9.99 -4.35
C ARG A 79 2.30 8.81 -4.95
N GLN A 80 1.65 7.66 -5.12
CA GLN A 80 2.30 6.50 -5.77
C GLN A 80 2.59 6.73 -7.25
N GLU A 81 1.66 7.33 -8.01
CA GLU A 81 1.92 7.67 -9.43
C GLU A 81 3.06 8.71 -9.55
N LEU A 82 3.20 9.60 -8.56
CA LEU A 82 4.35 10.53 -8.49
C LEU A 82 5.66 9.79 -8.16
N ARG A 83 5.65 8.77 -7.28
CA ARG A 83 6.83 7.95 -7.00
C ARG A 83 7.31 7.24 -8.26
N HIS A 84 6.42 6.53 -8.94
CA HIS A 84 6.76 5.86 -10.20
C HIS A 84 7.25 6.84 -11.27
N ALA A 85 6.77 8.09 -11.27
CA ALA A 85 7.27 9.10 -12.20
C ALA A 85 8.63 9.69 -11.81
N ARG A 86 9.02 9.62 -10.54
CA ARG A 86 10.23 10.23 -9.96
C ARG A 86 11.38 9.24 -9.84
N PHE A 87 11.08 7.98 -9.56
CA PHE A 87 12.02 6.92 -9.26
C PHE A 87 12.02 5.90 -10.39
N ASP A 88 13.20 5.46 -10.80
CA ASP A 88 13.41 4.39 -11.78
C ASP A 88 14.49 3.38 -11.36
N GLY A 89 14.90 3.43 -10.09
CA GLY A 89 15.89 2.55 -9.48
C GLY A 89 15.39 1.14 -9.12
N TRP A 90 16.21 0.46 -8.33
CA TRP A 90 16.02 -0.95 -7.99
C TRP A 90 14.69 -1.21 -7.26
N PHE A 91 14.34 -0.39 -6.26
CA PHE A 91 13.18 -0.67 -5.41
C PHE A 91 11.83 -0.59 -6.15
N ILE A 92 11.60 0.47 -6.95
CA ILE A 92 10.37 0.57 -7.76
C ILE A 92 10.28 -0.60 -8.76
N THR A 93 11.41 -0.97 -9.36
CA THR A 93 11.48 -2.08 -10.32
C THR A 93 11.12 -3.40 -9.64
N PHE A 94 11.72 -3.69 -8.48
CA PHE A 94 11.42 -4.87 -7.67
C PHE A 94 9.92 -4.96 -7.34
N VAL A 95 9.32 -3.89 -6.79
CA VAL A 95 7.92 -3.92 -6.36
C VAL A 95 6.96 -4.09 -7.56
N GLU A 96 7.25 -3.46 -8.70
CA GLU A 96 6.44 -3.61 -9.92
C GLU A 96 6.54 -4.99 -10.57
N GLU A 97 7.67 -5.66 -10.43
CA GLU A 97 7.84 -7.03 -10.86
C GLU A 97 7.15 -7.99 -9.89
N GLU A 98 7.41 -7.83 -8.60
CA GLU A 98 6.89 -8.72 -7.55
C GLU A 98 5.37 -8.67 -7.47
N VAL A 99 4.73 -7.50 -7.64
CA VAL A 99 3.26 -7.39 -7.63
C VAL A 99 2.60 -8.23 -8.73
N ARG A 100 3.35 -8.67 -9.75
CA ARG A 100 2.83 -9.53 -10.81
C ARG A 100 2.60 -10.98 -10.40
N ASP A 101 3.22 -11.44 -9.30
CA ASP A 101 2.97 -12.77 -8.73
C ASP A 101 1.48 -12.95 -8.40
N ASP A 102 0.93 -14.10 -8.76
CA ASP A 102 -0.49 -14.41 -8.57
C ASP A 102 -0.90 -14.49 -7.10
N LEU A 103 0.04 -14.74 -6.18
CA LEU A 103 -0.20 -14.67 -4.74
C LEU A 103 -0.81 -13.32 -4.34
N TRP A 104 -0.28 -12.22 -4.87
CA TRP A 104 -0.76 -10.87 -4.53
C TRP A 104 -2.16 -10.60 -5.08
N LYS A 105 -2.55 -11.29 -6.16
CA LYS A 105 -3.92 -11.24 -6.70
C LYS A 105 -4.88 -12.07 -5.84
N ASP A 106 -4.45 -13.24 -5.39
CA ASP A 106 -5.23 -14.10 -4.52
C ASP A 106 -5.49 -13.42 -3.17
N LEU A 107 -4.46 -12.79 -2.60
CA LEU A 107 -4.53 -11.95 -1.41
C LEU A 107 -5.14 -10.57 -1.64
N LYS A 108 -5.71 -10.28 -2.82
CA LYS A 108 -6.35 -9.00 -3.16
C LYS A 108 -5.49 -7.75 -2.94
N VAL A 109 -4.16 -7.90 -2.83
CA VAL A 109 -3.20 -6.78 -2.88
C VAL A 109 -3.25 -6.17 -4.28
N ARG A 110 -3.22 -7.03 -5.30
CA ARG A 110 -3.43 -6.70 -6.70
C ARG A 110 -4.88 -6.96 -7.11
N THR A 111 -5.57 -5.93 -7.59
CA THR A 111 -6.87 -6.05 -8.26
C THR A 111 -6.95 -5.03 -9.39
N SER A 112 -7.80 -5.27 -10.39
CA SER A 112 -7.97 -4.32 -11.51
C SER A 112 -8.40 -2.91 -11.06
N ALA A 113 -8.98 -2.77 -9.87
CA ALA A 113 -9.31 -1.47 -9.30
C ALA A 113 -8.06 -0.77 -8.70
N LYS A 114 -7.18 -1.53 -8.03
CA LYS A 114 -5.96 -1.04 -7.38
C LYS A 114 -4.85 -0.73 -8.40
N GLU A 115 -4.68 -1.59 -9.41
CA GLU A 115 -3.70 -1.44 -10.50
C GLU A 115 -3.85 -0.11 -11.25
N LYS A 116 -5.09 0.34 -11.48
CA LYS A 116 -5.38 1.55 -12.27
C LYS A 116 -4.64 2.80 -11.79
N ARG A 117 -4.33 2.89 -10.49
CA ARG A 117 -3.61 4.00 -9.87
C ARG A 117 -2.46 3.52 -8.99
N MET A 118 -1.92 2.34 -9.31
CA MET A 118 -0.76 1.73 -8.65
C MET A 118 -0.93 1.51 -7.13
N MET A 119 -2.16 1.40 -6.63
CA MET A 119 -2.40 1.17 -5.20
C MET A 119 -1.91 -0.20 -4.74
N ASP A 120 -1.86 -1.17 -5.66
CA ASP A 120 -1.23 -2.47 -5.48
C ASP A 120 0.28 -2.35 -5.25
N VAL A 121 0.98 -1.56 -6.06
CA VAL A 121 2.41 -1.23 -5.89
C VAL A 121 2.64 -0.53 -4.54
N GLN A 122 1.77 0.42 -4.17
CA GLN A 122 1.87 1.10 -2.87
C GLN A 122 1.70 0.12 -1.70
N ASN A 123 0.65 -0.71 -1.72
CA ASN A 123 0.41 -1.71 -0.68
C ASN A 123 1.59 -2.68 -0.54
N LEU A 124 2.15 -3.14 -1.66
CA LEU A 124 3.30 -4.04 -1.64
C LEU A 124 4.57 -3.32 -1.12
N SER A 125 4.75 -2.04 -1.44
CA SER A 125 5.84 -1.22 -0.88
C SER A 125 5.74 -1.13 0.65
N GLU A 126 4.54 -1.05 1.21
CA GLU A 126 4.34 -1.07 2.66
C GLU A 126 4.76 -2.40 3.29
N LEU A 127 4.52 -3.53 2.61
CA LEU A 127 4.98 -4.85 3.06
C LEU A 127 6.51 -4.97 2.98
N CYS A 128 7.12 -4.47 1.91
CA CYS A 128 8.57 -4.38 1.78
C CYS A 128 9.19 -3.54 2.90
N GLY A 129 8.52 -2.44 3.27
CA GLY A 129 8.93 -1.57 4.37
C GLY A 129 9.10 -2.31 5.70
N VAL A 130 8.29 -3.35 5.97
CA VAL A 130 8.45 -4.17 7.19
C VAL A 130 9.73 -4.99 7.15
N VAL A 131 10.10 -5.54 5.99
CA VAL A 131 11.34 -6.32 5.81
C VAL A 131 12.56 -5.42 5.95
N ILE A 132 12.51 -4.23 5.35
CA ILE A 132 13.61 -3.25 5.36
C ILE A 132 13.80 -2.66 6.76
N LYS A 133 12.73 -2.13 7.36
CA LYS A 133 12.79 -1.42 8.64
C LYS A 133 12.85 -2.36 9.84
N LYS A 134 12.52 -3.65 9.65
CA LYS A 134 12.45 -4.67 10.72
C LYS A 134 11.55 -4.25 11.89
N ASP A 135 10.51 -3.47 11.60
CA ASP A 135 9.46 -3.07 12.54
C ASP A 135 8.17 -2.73 11.77
N VAL A 136 7.06 -2.65 12.49
CA VAL A 136 5.83 -2.04 11.97
C VAL A 136 5.92 -0.53 12.03
N THR A 137 5.44 0.14 10.99
CA THR A 137 5.36 1.60 10.95
C THR A 137 3.92 2.04 10.69
N GLY A 138 3.58 3.26 11.10
CA GLY A 138 2.35 3.91 10.64
C GLY A 138 2.37 4.09 9.12
N PHE A 139 1.19 4.27 8.53
CA PHE A 139 1.08 4.64 7.13
C PHE A 139 1.37 6.13 6.96
N ASP A 140 2.55 6.44 6.44
CA ASP A 140 2.94 7.81 6.12
C ASP A 140 3.46 7.92 4.68
N GLN A 141 2.94 8.91 3.98
CA GLN A 141 3.26 9.14 2.56
C GLN A 141 4.67 9.69 2.37
N PHE A 142 5.28 10.33 3.37
CA PHE A 142 6.66 10.82 3.30
C PHE A 142 7.63 9.68 3.59
N ALA A 143 7.35 8.86 4.60
CA ALA A 143 8.13 7.66 4.92
C ALA A 143 8.19 6.67 3.74
N LEU A 144 7.13 6.60 2.92
CA LEU A 144 7.17 5.86 1.66
C LEU A 144 8.01 6.58 0.58
N ASP A 145 7.99 7.90 0.49
CA ASP A 145 8.86 8.61 -0.47
C ASP A 145 10.35 8.44 -0.11
N GLU A 146 10.68 8.47 1.19
CA GLU A 146 12.02 8.18 1.72
C GLU A 146 12.43 6.74 1.43
N LEU A 147 11.53 5.77 1.67
CA LEU A 147 11.80 4.37 1.35
C LEU A 147 12.23 4.17 -0.11
N TYR A 148 11.59 4.88 -1.05
CA TYR A 148 12.01 4.81 -2.45
C TYR A 148 13.33 5.52 -2.70
N ALA A 149 13.52 6.71 -2.13
CA ALA A 149 14.75 7.48 -2.33
C ALA A 149 15.99 6.77 -1.78
N ASP A 150 15.87 6.16 -0.59
CA ASP A 150 16.97 5.46 0.09
C ASP A 150 17.43 4.19 -0.66
N HIS A 151 16.58 3.66 -1.56
CA HIS A 151 16.81 2.40 -2.29
C HIS A 151 16.79 2.60 -3.81
N GLU A 152 17.00 3.83 -4.28
CA GLU A 152 17.08 4.16 -5.71
C GLU A 152 18.35 3.58 -6.32
N GLU A 153 19.49 3.82 -5.68
CA GLU A 153 20.83 3.39 -6.10
C GLU A 153 21.29 2.17 -5.29
N ALA A 154 20.37 1.24 -5.03
CA ALA A 154 20.62 0.07 -4.17
C ALA A 154 21.77 -0.84 -4.67
N ASP A 155 22.08 -0.78 -5.96
CA ASP A 155 23.16 -1.55 -6.61
C ASP A 155 24.54 -0.85 -6.53
N ASP A 156 24.63 0.34 -5.91
CA ASP A 156 25.91 1.02 -5.66
C ASP A 156 26.67 0.33 -4.51
N GLU A 157 27.97 0.10 -4.68
CA GLU A 157 28.86 -0.48 -3.65
C GLU A 157 28.90 0.35 -2.35
N ALA A 158 28.55 1.64 -2.42
CA ALA A 158 28.45 2.52 -1.25
C ALA A 158 27.14 2.34 -0.45
N SER A 159 26.15 1.65 -1.01
CA SER A 159 24.88 1.36 -0.33
C SER A 159 25.11 0.43 0.87
N SER A 160 24.46 0.75 1.99
CA SER A 160 24.40 -0.16 3.16
C SER A 160 23.27 -1.19 3.06
N PHE A 161 22.43 -1.05 2.03
CA PHE A 161 21.36 -1.98 1.73
C PHE A 161 21.84 -3.05 0.76
N ASP A 162 21.51 -4.30 1.06
CA ASP A 162 21.83 -5.48 0.25
C ASP A 162 20.55 -5.99 -0.44
N PRO A 163 20.40 -5.74 -1.76
CA PRO A 163 19.26 -6.19 -2.55
C PRO A 163 19.03 -7.71 -2.52
N GLU A 164 20.11 -8.50 -2.50
CA GLU A 164 20.02 -9.96 -2.54
C GLU A 164 19.53 -10.49 -1.18
N ASP A 165 20.10 -10.02 -0.08
CA ASP A 165 19.65 -10.37 1.28
C ASP A 165 18.19 -9.96 1.52
N PHE A 166 17.78 -8.77 1.07
CA PHE A 166 16.37 -8.38 1.11
C PHE A 166 15.51 -9.34 0.29
N GLY A 167 15.91 -9.65 -0.94
CA GLY A 167 15.15 -10.54 -1.82
C GLY A 167 14.95 -11.92 -1.20
N HIS A 168 16.01 -12.48 -0.58
CA HIS A 168 15.94 -13.74 0.16
C HIS A 168 14.98 -13.68 1.35
N LYS A 169 15.04 -12.62 2.16
CA LYS A 169 14.14 -12.44 3.32
C LYS A 169 12.69 -12.25 2.90
N PHE A 170 12.46 -11.46 1.87
CA PHE A 170 11.13 -11.23 1.31
C PHE A 170 10.54 -12.54 0.76
N GLN A 171 11.34 -13.30 0.00
CA GLN A 171 10.91 -14.59 -0.55
C GLN A 171 10.63 -15.61 0.56
N THR A 172 11.46 -15.69 1.60
CA THR A 172 11.22 -16.55 2.77
C THR A 172 9.89 -16.22 3.45
N ALA A 173 9.60 -14.93 3.68
CA ALA A 173 8.32 -14.51 4.25
C ALA A 173 7.13 -14.82 3.31
N LYS A 174 7.34 -14.71 1.99
CA LYS A 174 6.36 -15.07 0.97
C LYS A 174 6.04 -16.56 1.00
N ASP A 175 7.05 -17.42 1.14
CA ASP A 175 6.89 -18.87 1.21
C ASP A 175 6.21 -19.30 2.51
N ALA A 176 6.59 -18.72 3.65
CA ALA A 176 5.86 -18.91 4.91
C ALA A 176 4.39 -18.49 4.80
N LEU A 177 4.09 -17.37 4.12
CA LEU A 177 2.71 -16.95 3.86
C LEU A 177 1.95 -17.95 2.97
N ARG A 178 2.61 -18.52 1.96
CA ARG A 178 2.03 -19.60 1.13
C ARG A 178 1.76 -20.85 1.96
N ALA A 179 2.72 -21.29 2.78
CA ALA A 179 2.60 -22.45 3.65
C ALA A 179 1.47 -22.30 4.67
N LEU A 180 1.31 -21.11 5.27
CA LEU A 180 0.16 -20.79 6.12
C LEU A 180 -1.16 -20.90 5.35
N ASN A 181 -1.19 -20.45 4.08
CA ASN A 181 -2.39 -20.46 3.26
C ASN A 181 -2.82 -21.87 2.79
N GLU A 182 -1.94 -22.87 2.85
CA GLU A 182 -2.28 -24.27 2.54
C GLU A 182 -3.37 -24.80 3.50
N HIS A 183 -3.40 -24.32 4.74
CA HIS A 183 -4.42 -24.67 5.72
C HIS A 183 -5.66 -23.78 5.56
N GLU A 184 -6.77 -24.36 5.09
CA GLU A 184 -8.09 -23.69 4.98
C GLU A 184 -8.09 -22.34 4.26
N GLN A 185 -7.14 -22.10 3.36
CA GLN A 185 -6.94 -20.81 2.70
C GLN A 185 -6.80 -19.67 3.72
N ALA A 186 -6.07 -19.92 4.82
CA ALA A 186 -6.00 -19.06 5.99
C ALA A 186 -5.72 -17.60 5.64
N ALA A 187 -4.72 -17.33 4.78
CA ALA A 187 -4.38 -15.98 4.36
C ALA A 187 -5.42 -15.39 3.38
N THR A 188 -5.78 -16.10 2.32
CA THR A 188 -6.72 -15.61 1.30
C THR A 188 -8.12 -15.34 1.86
N ARG A 189 -8.56 -16.14 2.82
CA ARG A 189 -9.89 -16.05 3.43
C ARG A 189 -9.96 -15.03 4.57
N TRP A 190 -8.93 -14.96 5.41
CA TRP A 190 -8.99 -14.20 6.67
C TRP A 190 -8.08 -12.98 6.74
N ALA A 191 -7.06 -12.87 5.89
CA ALA A 191 -6.16 -11.72 5.89
C ALA A 191 -6.71 -10.50 5.12
N GLN A 192 -8.00 -10.49 4.77
CA GLN A 192 -8.67 -9.34 4.14
C GLN A 192 -9.63 -8.64 5.12
N PRO A 193 -9.68 -7.29 5.13
CA PRO A 193 -8.99 -6.35 4.23
C PRO A 193 -7.49 -6.17 4.55
N PHE A 194 -6.77 -5.36 3.76
CA PHE A 194 -5.30 -5.19 3.80
C PHE A 194 -4.72 -4.96 5.22
N VAL A 195 -5.49 -4.37 6.13
CA VAL A 195 -5.14 -4.20 7.54
C VAL A 195 -4.72 -5.51 8.24
N HIS A 196 -5.40 -6.62 7.94
CA HIS A 196 -5.12 -7.94 8.51
C HIS A 196 -3.92 -8.58 7.82
N LEU A 197 -3.82 -8.45 6.49
CA LEU A 197 -2.66 -8.91 5.73
C LEU A 197 -1.38 -8.23 6.18
N TYR A 198 -1.39 -6.92 6.37
CA TYR A 198 -0.23 -6.19 6.87
C TYR A 198 0.23 -6.73 8.24
N SER A 199 -0.70 -6.94 9.17
CA SER A 199 -0.38 -7.47 10.49
C SER A 199 0.10 -8.92 10.47
N LEU A 200 -0.49 -9.77 9.62
CA LEU A 200 -0.04 -11.15 9.43
C LEU A 200 1.35 -11.21 8.79
N TRP A 201 1.58 -10.41 7.74
CA TRP A 201 2.89 -10.28 7.09
C TRP A 201 3.95 -9.81 8.08
N ALA A 202 3.63 -8.80 8.88
CA ALA A 202 4.55 -8.31 9.90
C ALA A 202 4.89 -9.36 10.96
N LEU A 203 3.93 -10.21 11.37
CA LEU A 203 4.22 -11.33 12.25
C LEU A 203 5.22 -12.30 11.60
N ILE A 204 4.95 -12.73 10.36
CA ILE A 204 5.80 -13.68 9.62
C ILE A 204 7.23 -13.16 9.50
N VAL A 205 7.38 -11.90 9.08
CA VAL A 205 8.69 -11.27 8.86
C VAL A 205 9.46 -11.08 10.18
N LEU A 206 8.80 -10.54 11.20
CA LEU A 206 9.46 -10.13 12.45
C LEU A 206 9.72 -11.29 13.41
N GLU A 207 8.96 -12.38 13.31
CA GLU A 207 9.21 -13.61 14.05
C GLU A 207 10.06 -14.61 13.23
N HIS A 208 10.50 -14.23 12.03
CA HIS A 208 11.30 -15.07 11.12
C HIS A 208 10.69 -16.47 10.92
N MET A 209 9.37 -16.52 10.71
CA MET A 209 8.64 -17.78 10.64
C MET A 209 9.10 -18.61 9.43
N SER A 210 9.46 -19.86 9.68
CA SER A 210 9.66 -20.86 8.63
C SER A 210 8.32 -21.36 8.09
N ASP A 211 8.35 -22.11 6.98
CA ASP A 211 7.17 -22.80 6.43
C ASP A 211 6.49 -23.70 7.49
N ASP A 212 7.28 -24.38 8.32
CA ASP A 212 6.76 -25.27 9.35
C ASP A 212 6.13 -24.50 10.51
N ASP A 213 6.72 -23.38 10.93
CA ASP A 213 6.11 -22.47 11.91
C ASP A 213 4.79 -21.91 11.39
N ALA A 214 4.76 -21.55 10.11
CA ALA A 214 3.60 -20.99 9.44
C ALA A 214 2.45 -22.01 9.33
N ARG A 215 2.76 -23.26 8.97
CA ARG A 215 1.78 -24.36 8.97
C ARG A 215 1.27 -24.67 10.38
N ALA A 216 2.15 -24.67 11.38
CA ALA A 216 1.76 -24.92 12.77
C ALA A 216 0.88 -23.79 13.34
N PHE A 217 1.12 -22.55 12.92
CA PHE A 217 0.33 -21.39 13.35
C PHE A 217 -1.02 -21.27 12.65
N ALA A 218 -1.15 -21.77 11.41
CA ALA A 218 -2.33 -21.54 10.58
C ALA A 218 -3.68 -21.92 11.23
N PRO A 219 -3.84 -23.08 11.93
CA PRO A 219 -5.10 -23.41 12.59
C PRO A 219 -5.47 -22.42 13.70
N LYS A 220 -4.47 -21.95 14.47
CA LYS A 220 -4.66 -20.93 15.51
C LYS A 220 -5.11 -19.61 14.91
N TYR A 221 -4.46 -19.20 13.81
CA TYR A 221 -4.83 -17.98 13.09
C TYR A 221 -6.26 -18.05 12.54
N VAL A 222 -6.67 -19.16 11.91
CA VAL A 222 -8.02 -19.34 11.38
C VAL A 222 -9.07 -19.27 12.49
N ALA A 223 -8.88 -20.02 13.58
CA ALA A 223 -9.80 -20.01 14.71
C ALA A 223 -9.91 -18.60 15.33
N PHE A 224 -8.79 -17.90 15.49
CA PHE A 224 -8.77 -16.53 16.00
C PHE A 224 -9.51 -15.56 15.09
N MET A 225 -9.25 -15.59 13.78
CA MET A 225 -9.90 -14.68 12.84
C MET A 225 -11.41 -14.97 12.68
N GLN A 226 -11.84 -16.22 12.86
CA GLN A 226 -13.27 -16.55 12.98
C GLN A 226 -13.92 -15.86 14.17
N GLN A 227 -13.27 -15.86 15.34
CA GLN A 227 -13.75 -15.15 16.51
C GLN A 227 -13.77 -13.64 16.28
N VAL A 228 -12.71 -13.06 15.70
CA VAL A 228 -12.65 -11.63 15.34
C VAL A 228 -13.78 -11.24 14.37
N ALA A 229 -14.12 -12.09 13.41
CA ALA A 229 -15.20 -11.85 12.47
C ALA A 229 -16.58 -11.85 13.13
N GLN A 230 -16.79 -12.74 14.11
CA GLN A 230 -18.04 -12.87 14.86
C GLN A 230 -18.17 -11.88 16.02
N PHE A 231 -17.07 -11.26 16.44
CA PHE A 231 -17.05 -10.33 17.55
C PHE A 231 -17.75 -9.01 17.19
N GLU A 232 -18.86 -8.73 17.86
CA GLU A 232 -19.59 -7.46 17.80
C GLU A 232 -19.04 -6.49 18.84
N MET A 233 -18.65 -5.30 18.40
CA MET A 233 -18.30 -4.22 19.33
C MET A 233 -19.60 -3.53 19.76
N LEU A 234 -19.79 -3.35 21.06
CA LEU A 234 -20.88 -2.52 21.56
C LEU A 234 -20.72 -1.09 21.02
N PRO A 235 -21.82 -0.40 20.66
CA PRO A 235 -21.74 0.99 20.23
C PRO A 235 -21.13 1.84 21.35
N GLU A 236 -20.22 2.73 21.01
CA GLU A 236 -19.71 3.73 21.97
C GLU A 236 -20.90 4.48 22.55
N THR A 237 -21.16 4.30 23.84
CA THR A 237 -22.08 5.16 24.58
C THR A 237 -21.46 6.55 24.54
N THR A 238 -22.01 7.46 23.73
CA THR A 238 -21.71 8.89 23.83
C THR A 238 -22.10 9.35 25.24
N VAL A 239 -21.12 9.43 26.12
CA VAL A 239 -21.26 10.11 27.41
C VAL A 239 -21.19 11.61 27.12
N ASP A 240 -22.24 12.16 26.51
CA ASP A 240 -22.38 13.61 26.28
C ASP A 240 -23.65 14.18 26.92
N SER A 241 -24.18 13.48 27.91
CA SER A 241 -25.20 14.02 28.79
C SER A 241 -25.02 13.39 30.16
N LEU A 242 -24.27 14.06 31.03
CA LEU A 242 -24.35 14.05 32.50
C LEU A 242 -23.04 14.58 33.12
N VAL A 243 -22.71 15.87 32.92
CA VAL A 243 -22.18 16.73 34.00
C VAL A 243 -22.57 18.18 33.69
N ASP A 244 -23.76 18.55 34.15
CA ASP A 244 -24.01 19.92 34.61
C ASP A 244 -23.55 20.00 36.07
N ASP A 245 -23.14 21.20 36.48
CA ASP A 245 -22.67 21.62 37.82
C ASP A 245 -21.16 21.55 38.14
N GLY A 246 -20.57 22.75 38.29
CA GLY A 246 -19.64 23.03 39.38
C GLY A 246 -18.14 23.12 39.07
N SER A 247 -17.68 24.34 38.76
CA SER A 247 -16.34 24.92 39.02
C SER A 247 -15.10 24.01 39.14
N LEU A 248 -14.03 24.28 38.36
CA LEU A 248 -12.64 24.42 38.86
C LEU A 248 -11.64 24.88 37.77
N ASP A 249 -10.91 25.95 38.13
CA ASP A 249 -9.57 26.45 37.77
C ASP A 249 -8.88 26.12 36.40
N PRO A 250 -8.57 27.14 35.55
CA PRO A 250 -7.79 26.98 34.32
C PRO A 250 -6.28 27.12 34.60
N SER A 251 -5.68 26.15 35.27
CA SER A 251 -4.21 26.15 35.45
C SER A 251 -3.63 24.76 35.72
N GLN A 252 -3.87 23.77 34.86
CA GLN A 252 -3.01 22.59 34.80
C GLN A 252 -2.68 22.17 33.37
N THR A 253 -1.38 22.00 33.16
CA THR A 253 -0.66 21.54 31.97
C THR A 253 -1.08 20.13 31.58
N HIS A 254 -1.58 19.92 30.35
CA HIS A 254 -1.76 18.58 29.79
C HIS A 254 -0.42 18.07 29.25
N SER A 255 0.08 17.04 29.93
CA SER A 255 1.12 16.13 29.49
C SER A 255 0.49 14.94 28.76
N ASP A 256 1.30 14.29 27.93
CA ASP A 256 1.04 13.08 27.16
C ASP A 256 0.27 12.01 27.94
N ASP A 257 -0.98 11.72 27.56
CA ASP A 257 -1.70 10.48 27.92
C ASP A 257 -3.04 10.36 27.13
N ALA A 258 -2.94 10.26 25.80
CA ALA A 258 -4.10 10.00 24.94
C ALA A 258 -4.03 8.62 24.27
N ILE A 259 -3.72 7.58 25.04
CA ILE A 259 -3.97 6.18 24.64
C ILE A 259 -4.39 5.40 25.89
N SER A 260 -5.67 5.37 26.23
CA SER A 260 -6.31 4.28 26.99
C SER A 260 -7.78 4.59 27.25
N SER A 261 -8.62 4.44 26.25
CA SER A 261 -10.02 4.13 26.49
C SER A 261 -10.39 2.98 25.57
N LEU A 262 -10.21 1.76 26.09
CA LEU A 262 -11.01 0.64 25.65
C LEU A 262 -12.48 1.11 25.70
N PRO A 263 -13.33 0.80 24.72
CA PRO A 263 -14.77 0.80 24.99
C PRO A 263 -15.01 -0.08 26.24
N GLU A 264 -16.04 0.16 27.04
CA GLU A 264 -16.36 -0.59 28.27
C GLU A 264 -16.66 -2.08 27.94
N VAL A 265 -15.63 -2.87 27.58
CA VAL A 265 -15.72 -4.29 27.26
C VAL A 265 -15.10 -5.15 28.36
N ALA A 266 -14.71 -4.55 29.49
CA ALA A 266 -13.84 -5.22 30.46
C ALA A 266 -14.56 -6.12 31.48
N GLU A 267 -15.89 -6.08 31.59
CA GLU A 267 -16.60 -6.94 32.55
C GLU A 267 -16.94 -8.31 31.94
N GLY A 268 -16.22 -9.35 32.39
CA GLY A 268 -16.58 -10.76 32.16
C GLY A 268 -15.91 -11.48 30.98
N LEU A 269 -14.99 -10.84 30.26
CA LEU A 269 -14.25 -11.46 29.16
C LEU A 269 -13.09 -12.36 29.67
N THR A 270 -12.89 -13.52 29.03
CA THR A 270 -11.71 -14.35 29.27
C THR A 270 -10.47 -13.76 28.59
N GLY A 271 -9.27 -14.30 28.89
CA GLY A 271 -8.03 -13.85 28.24
C GLY A 271 -8.02 -14.01 26.72
N ALA A 272 -8.73 -15.01 26.18
CA ALA A 272 -8.90 -15.18 24.74
C ALA A 272 -9.82 -14.10 24.14
N ASP A 273 -10.94 -13.81 24.81
CA ASP A 273 -11.90 -12.80 24.36
C ASP A 273 -11.30 -11.39 24.38
N LEU A 274 -10.42 -11.10 25.33
CA LEU A 274 -9.72 -9.81 25.41
C LEU A 274 -8.79 -9.59 24.21
N ASN A 275 -8.10 -10.63 23.74
CA ASN A 275 -7.26 -10.54 22.55
C ASN A 275 -8.11 -10.29 21.28
N VAL A 276 -9.25 -10.98 21.16
CA VAL A 276 -10.19 -10.77 20.06
C VAL A 276 -10.71 -9.33 20.05
N ALA A 277 -11.12 -8.81 21.21
CA ALA A 277 -11.59 -7.44 21.36
C ALA A 277 -10.51 -6.41 20.98
N ARG A 278 -9.28 -6.55 21.51
CA ARG A 278 -8.14 -5.66 21.19
C ARG A 278 -7.81 -5.66 19.70
N TYR A 279 -7.78 -6.84 19.07
CA TYR A 279 -7.52 -6.95 17.65
C TYR A 279 -8.63 -6.32 16.81
N LYS A 280 -9.90 -6.54 17.18
CA LYS A 280 -11.05 -5.93 16.49
C LYS A 280 -11.05 -4.41 16.60
N ALA A 281 -10.86 -3.88 17.81
CA ALA A 281 -10.83 -2.44 18.07
C ALA A 281 -9.70 -1.75 17.30
N SER A 282 -8.52 -2.37 17.26
CA SER A 282 -7.39 -1.85 16.48
C SER A 282 -7.56 -2.05 14.96
N SER A 283 -8.55 -2.80 14.48
CA SER A 283 -8.79 -3.03 13.05
C SER A 283 -9.78 -2.03 12.41
N VAL A 284 -10.36 -1.11 13.19
CA VAL A 284 -11.32 -0.10 12.72
C VAL A 284 -10.77 1.33 12.89
N GLY A 285 -11.42 2.31 12.26
CA GLY A 285 -11.02 3.72 12.36
C GLY A 285 -9.62 3.99 11.79
N ALA A 286 -8.75 4.60 12.59
CA ALA A 286 -7.35 4.91 12.26
C ALA A 286 -6.44 3.66 12.23
N SER A 287 -6.89 2.59 11.60
CA SER A 287 -6.26 1.26 11.65
C SER A 287 -4.86 1.18 11.03
N THR A 288 -4.47 2.18 10.24
CA THR A 288 -3.14 2.27 9.62
C THR A 288 -2.14 3.06 10.47
N GLU A 289 -2.57 3.69 11.56
CA GLU A 289 -1.69 4.36 12.49
C GLU A 289 -0.85 3.35 13.29
N LEU A 290 0.33 3.80 13.75
CA LEU A 290 1.31 2.93 14.40
C LEU A 290 0.77 2.21 15.64
N PRO A 291 0.07 2.88 16.59
CA PRO A 291 -0.44 2.20 17.79
C PRO A 291 -1.36 1.01 17.44
N GLN A 292 -2.22 1.18 16.44
CA GLN A 292 -3.18 0.18 16.00
C GLN A 292 -2.47 -0.98 15.30
N ARG A 293 -1.50 -0.70 14.42
CA ARG A 293 -0.65 -1.73 13.80
C ARG A 293 0.11 -2.55 14.84
N ARG A 294 0.67 -1.88 15.86
CA ARG A 294 1.40 -2.51 16.95
C ARG A 294 0.50 -3.38 17.82
N GLU A 295 -0.68 -2.92 18.21
CA GLU A 295 -1.62 -3.74 19.01
C GLU A 295 -2.05 -5.01 18.26
N ARG A 296 -2.33 -4.92 16.95
CA ARG A 296 -2.65 -6.10 16.13
C ARG A 296 -1.48 -7.08 16.08
N LEU A 297 -0.26 -6.60 15.87
CA LEU A 297 0.94 -7.44 15.86
C LEU A 297 1.16 -8.11 17.21
N GLU A 298 1.08 -7.36 18.31
CA GLU A 298 1.25 -7.91 19.66
C GLU A 298 0.20 -8.96 19.99
N THR A 299 -1.05 -8.75 19.57
CA THR A 299 -2.11 -9.74 19.75
C THR A 299 -1.81 -11.02 18.98
N LEU A 300 -1.34 -10.92 17.73
CA LEU A 300 -0.92 -12.10 16.97
C LEU A 300 0.31 -12.79 17.57
N ARG A 301 1.25 -12.05 18.17
CA ARG A 301 2.38 -12.63 18.93
C ARG A 301 1.92 -13.39 20.16
N ARG A 302 0.91 -12.89 20.89
CA ARG A 302 0.31 -13.59 22.03
C ARG A 302 -0.34 -14.90 21.56
N LEU A 303 -1.04 -14.87 20.43
CA LEU A 303 -1.63 -16.06 19.81
C LEU A 303 -0.59 -17.07 19.35
N LEU A 304 0.52 -16.62 18.76
CA LEU A 304 1.62 -17.51 18.33
C LEU A 304 2.22 -18.27 19.53
N LYS A 305 2.31 -17.62 20.68
CA LYS A 305 2.89 -18.18 21.92
C LYS A 305 1.90 -18.95 22.78
N SER A 306 0.59 -18.85 22.53
CA SER A 306 -0.40 -19.58 23.34
C SER A 306 -0.28 -21.07 23.08
N SER A 307 -0.29 -21.90 24.12
CA SER A 307 -0.19 -23.36 24.01
C SER A 307 -1.34 -23.94 23.20
#